data_AF-A0A0H4CQ36-F1
#
_entry.id   AF-A0A0H4CQ36-F1
#
_cell.length_a   1.000
_cell.length_b   1.000
_cell.length_c   1.000
_cell.angle_alpha   90.00
_cell.angle_beta   90.00
_cell.angle_gamma   90.00
#
_symmetry.space_group_name_H-M   'P 1'
#
loop_
_entity.id
_entity.type
_entity.pdbx_description
1 polymer ?
#
loop_
_entity_poly.entity_id
_entity_poly.type
_entity_poly.pdbx_seq_one_letter_code
_entity_poly.pdbx_strand_id
1 'polypeptide(L)'
;ARRRGAHIYAEIAGFAARCNAYHMTGLKPDGREMSEAIDAALAEARIDGGDIGYINAHGSGTKMNDRHETGAFKRSLGHHAYETPISSIKSMIGHSLGAIGSLEIAACALAMEHGVLPPTANLRDPDPELDLDYIPLTAREQRADVVLSV
;
A
#
# COMPACT_ATOMS: atom_id res chain seq x y z
N ALA A 1 19.35 -16.62 1.67
CA ALA A 1 18.52 -17.13 2.78
C ALA A 1 18.51 -18.66 2.84
N ARG A 2 18.10 -19.37 1.78
CA ARG A 2 17.95 -20.83 1.75
C ARG A 2 19.20 -21.63 2.17
N ARG A 3 20.39 -21.31 1.62
CA ARG A 3 21.66 -22.00 1.98
C ARG A 3 22.02 -21.94 3.47
N ARG A 4 21.58 -20.92 4.19
CA ARG A 4 21.84 -20.74 5.63
C ARG A 4 20.67 -21.22 6.52
N GLY A 5 19.63 -21.84 5.94
CA GLY A 5 18.46 -22.29 6.69
C GLY A 5 17.67 -21.18 7.40
N ALA A 6 17.77 -19.95 6.93
CA ALA A 6 17.08 -18.83 7.57
C ALA A 6 15.59 -18.85 7.28
N HIS A 7 14.78 -18.50 8.28
CA HIS A 7 13.37 -18.19 8.10
C HIS A 7 13.20 -17.01 7.13
N ILE A 8 12.28 -17.15 6.19
CA ILE A 8 11.99 -16.18 5.13
C ILE A 8 10.57 -15.71 5.34
N TYR A 9 10.41 -14.44 5.72
CA TYR A 9 9.08 -13.83 5.88
C TYR A 9 8.47 -13.45 4.53
N ALA A 10 9.27 -12.80 3.68
CA ALA A 10 8.84 -12.32 2.36
C ALA A 10 10.04 -12.08 1.43
N GLU A 11 9.75 -11.82 0.17
CA GLU A 11 10.69 -11.38 -0.85
C GLU A 11 10.27 -10.00 -1.37
N ILE A 12 11.23 -9.10 -1.57
CA ILE A 12 10.99 -7.86 -2.31
C ILE A 12 11.12 -8.19 -3.80
N ALA A 13 9.98 -8.39 -4.48
CA ALA A 13 9.95 -8.81 -5.87
C ALA A 13 10.26 -7.67 -6.86
N GLY A 14 9.94 -6.43 -6.50
CA GLY A 14 10.22 -5.23 -7.31
C GLY A 14 10.13 -3.94 -6.48
N PHE A 15 10.74 -2.88 -6.98
CA PHE A 15 10.80 -1.56 -6.34
C PHE A 15 10.92 -0.45 -7.39
N ALA A 16 10.14 0.61 -7.21
CA ALA A 16 10.29 1.80 -8.03
C ALA A 16 10.23 3.06 -7.19
N ALA A 17 10.98 4.07 -7.61
CA ALA A 17 10.91 5.42 -7.09
C ALA A 17 10.77 6.41 -8.25
N ARG A 18 9.85 7.37 -8.11
CA ARG A 18 9.60 8.45 -9.07
C ARG A 18 9.59 9.79 -8.35
N CYS A 19 9.78 10.87 -9.10
CA CYS A 19 9.75 12.24 -8.59
C CYS A 19 8.84 13.07 -9.49
N ASN A 20 7.86 13.75 -8.88
CA ASN A 20 6.86 14.53 -9.63
C ASN A 20 7.46 15.75 -10.36
N ALA A 21 8.61 16.27 -9.90
CA ALA A 21 9.43 17.33 -10.52
C ALA A 21 8.71 18.63 -10.97
N TYR A 22 7.42 18.80 -10.65
CA TYR A 22 6.59 19.90 -11.14
C TYR A 22 6.17 20.87 -10.03
N HIS A 23 5.83 20.36 -8.84
CA HIS A 23 5.42 21.16 -7.69
C HIS A 23 5.88 20.48 -6.39
N MET A 24 6.33 21.26 -5.40
CA MET A 24 6.92 20.72 -4.16
C MET A 24 5.96 19.83 -3.36
N THR A 25 4.67 20.16 -3.35
CA THR A 25 3.64 19.46 -2.56
C THR A 25 2.35 19.18 -3.33
N GLY A 26 2.34 19.49 -4.63
CA GLY A 26 1.12 19.53 -5.42
C GLY A 26 0.83 18.14 -5.94
N LEU A 27 -0.25 17.54 -5.44
CA LEU A 27 -0.73 16.24 -5.92
C LEU A 27 -2.08 16.42 -6.60
N LYS A 28 -2.26 15.72 -7.72
CA LYS A 28 -3.53 15.68 -8.43
C LYS A 28 -4.37 14.50 -7.93
N PRO A 29 -5.68 14.64 -7.72
CA PRO A 29 -6.52 13.55 -7.23
C PRO A 29 -6.50 12.29 -8.10
N ASP A 30 -6.07 12.41 -9.36
CA ASP A 30 -6.07 11.31 -10.29
C ASP A 30 -4.88 10.35 -10.12
N GLY A 31 -3.86 10.69 -9.32
CA GLY A 31 -2.82 9.73 -8.93
C GLY A 31 -1.84 9.30 -10.02
N ARG A 32 -1.82 9.97 -11.18
CA ARG A 32 -1.06 9.51 -12.35
C ARG A 32 0.43 9.29 -12.04
N GLU A 33 1.07 10.24 -11.37
CA GLU A 33 2.51 10.17 -11.12
C GLU A 33 2.88 8.99 -10.20
N MET A 34 2.02 8.69 -9.22
CA MET A 34 2.18 7.52 -8.35
C MET A 34 1.83 6.21 -9.06
N SER A 35 0.82 6.19 -9.95
CA SER A 35 0.51 4.99 -10.73
C SER A 35 1.69 4.57 -11.61
N GLU A 36 2.42 5.53 -12.20
CA GLU A 36 3.64 5.24 -12.96
C GLU A 36 4.77 4.61 -12.10
N ALA A 37 4.79 4.85 -10.79
CA ALA A 37 5.70 4.17 -9.86
C ALA A 37 5.21 2.75 -9.53
N ILE A 38 3.92 2.59 -9.25
CA ILE A 38 3.29 1.28 -8.99
C ILE A 38 3.49 0.36 -10.20
N ASP A 39 3.16 0.82 -11.40
CA ASP A 39 3.28 0.06 -12.65
C ASP A 39 4.72 -0.37 -12.91
N ALA A 40 5.70 0.49 -12.60
CA ALA A 40 7.12 0.18 -12.75
C ALA A 40 7.58 -0.90 -11.75
N ALA A 41 7.12 -0.85 -10.50
CA ALA A 41 7.43 -1.87 -9.49
C ALA A 41 6.80 -3.22 -9.84
N LEU A 42 5.54 -3.22 -10.30
CA LEU A 42 4.85 -4.43 -10.77
C LEU A 42 5.54 -5.02 -12.01
N ALA A 43 5.98 -4.19 -12.96
CA ALA A 43 6.72 -4.62 -14.13
C ALA A 43 8.10 -5.23 -13.78
N GLU A 44 8.83 -4.64 -12.82
CA GLU A 44 10.09 -5.21 -12.33
C GLU A 44 9.85 -6.57 -11.65
N ALA A 45 8.80 -6.67 -10.85
CA ALA A 45 8.38 -7.91 -10.18
C ALA A 45 7.82 -8.96 -11.14
N ARG A 46 7.39 -8.55 -12.35
CA ARG A 46 6.65 -9.37 -13.32
C ARG A 46 5.36 -9.95 -12.73
N ILE A 47 4.64 -9.12 -11.99
CA ILE A 47 3.38 -9.45 -11.34
C ILE A 47 2.26 -8.63 -11.98
N ASP A 48 1.08 -9.25 -12.18
CA ASP A 48 -0.09 -8.53 -12.67
C ASP A 48 -0.78 -7.76 -11.54
N GLY A 49 -1.38 -6.61 -11.84
CA GLY A 49 -2.11 -5.83 -10.84
C GLY A 49 -3.25 -6.61 -10.17
N GLY A 50 -3.84 -7.58 -10.87
CA GLY A 50 -4.87 -8.49 -10.36
C GLY A 50 -4.38 -9.52 -9.33
N ASP A 51 -3.06 -9.71 -9.19
CA ASP A 51 -2.50 -10.63 -8.20
C ASP A 51 -2.28 -9.96 -6.83
N ILE A 52 -2.45 -8.63 -6.73
CA ILE A 52 -2.27 -7.88 -5.48
C ILE A 52 -3.37 -8.27 -4.49
N GLY A 53 -2.99 -8.86 -3.36
CA GLY A 53 -3.94 -9.29 -2.32
C GLY A 53 -4.14 -8.29 -1.19
N TYR A 54 -3.28 -7.28 -1.08
CA TYR A 54 -3.35 -6.24 -0.04
C TYR A 54 -2.49 -5.02 -0.41
N ILE A 55 -2.97 -3.83 -0.07
CA ILE A 55 -2.22 -2.58 -0.20
C ILE A 55 -1.93 -2.00 1.19
N ASN A 56 -0.65 -1.86 1.52
CA ASN A 56 -0.21 -1.00 2.60
C ASN A 56 0.04 0.40 2.05
N ALA A 57 -0.96 1.27 2.21
CA ALA A 57 -0.96 2.62 1.67
C ALA A 57 -0.04 3.56 2.46
N HIS A 58 0.50 4.57 1.78
CA HIS A 58 1.25 5.61 2.46
C HIS A 58 0.33 6.34 3.47
N GLY A 59 -0.93 6.64 3.13
CA GLY A 59 -1.98 6.89 4.13
C GLY A 59 -1.63 7.96 5.17
N SER A 60 -1.17 9.13 4.71
CA SER A 60 -0.81 10.25 5.58
C SER A 60 -2.00 10.85 6.35
N GLY A 61 -3.23 10.53 5.96
CA GLY A 61 -4.45 11.08 6.54
C GLY A 61 -4.75 12.51 6.06
N THR A 62 -4.08 12.94 4.98
CA THR A 62 -4.32 14.26 4.38
C THR A 62 -5.20 14.11 3.15
N LYS A 63 -6.26 14.91 3.07
CA LYS A 63 -7.27 14.80 1.99
C LYS A 63 -6.68 14.72 0.59
N MET A 64 -5.67 15.55 0.30
CA MET A 64 -5.06 15.59 -1.03
C MET A 64 -4.28 14.30 -1.33
N ASN A 65 -3.51 13.81 -0.37
CA ASN A 65 -2.68 12.63 -0.54
C ASN A 65 -3.52 11.35 -0.61
N ASP A 66 -4.50 11.21 0.27
CA ASP A 66 -5.33 10.00 0.32
C ASP A 66 -6.17 9.85 -0.96
N ARG A 67 -6.64 10.98 -1.54
CA ARG A 67 -7.27 11.01 -2.87
C ARG A 67 -6.29 10.67 -3.98
N HIS A 68 -5.06 11.20 -3.93
CA HIS A 68 -4.02 10.90 -4.91
C HIS A 68 -3.66 9.41 -4.93
N GLU A 69 -3.51 8.79 -3.75
CA GLU A 69 -3.28 7.35 -3.60
C GLU A 69 -4.44 6.53 -4.16
N THR A 70 -5.68 6.87 -3.80
CA THR A 70 -6.88 6.22 -4.32
C THR A 70 -6.93 6.26 -5.84
N GLY A 71 -6.67 7.42 -6.43
CA GLY A 71 -6.58 7.59 -7.88
C GLY A 71 -5.50 6.70 -8.50
N ALA A 72 -4.33 6.62 -7.86
CA ALA A 72 -3.21 5.81 -8.34
C ALA A 72 -3.54 4.32 -8.33
N PHE A 73 -4.16 3.81 -7.25
CA PHE A 73 -4.56 2.41 -7.15
C PHE A 73 -5.57 2.04 -8.22
N LYS A 74 -6.60 2.88 -8.43
CA LYS A 74 -7.58 2.68 -9.51
C LYS A 74 -6.96 2.66 -10.89
N ARG A 75 -5.92 3.48 -11.12
CA ARG A 75 -5.21 3.52 -12.40
C ARG A 75 -4.40 2.25 -12.64
N SER A 76 -3.62 1.82 -11.66
CA SER A 76 -2.70 0.67 -11.80
C SER A 76 -3.41 -0.68 -11.73
N LEU A 77 -4.41 -0.82 -10.87
CA LEU A 77 -5.09 -2.10 -10.61
C LEU A 77 -6.46 -2.20 -11.34
N GLY A 78 -6.96 -1.11 -11.92
CA GLY A 78 -8.27 -1.10 -12.58
C GLY A 78 -9.41 -1.47 -11.61
N HIS A 79 -10.28 -2.39 -12.04
CA HIS A 79 -11.40 -2.87 -11.21
C HIS A 79 -10.92 -3.60 -9.96
N HIS A 80 -9.77 -4.27 -10.03
CA HIS A 80 -9.22 -5.03 -8.90
C HIS A 80 -8.93 -4.15 -7.67
N ALA A 81 -8.72 -2.84 -7.88
CA ALA A 81 -8.53 -1.88 -6.78
C ALA A 81 -9.71 -1.86 -5.79
N TYR A 82 -10.94 -2.10 -6.27
CA TYR A 82 -12.15 -2.09 -5.43
C TYR A 82 -12.32 -3.37 -4.61
N GLU A 83 -11.64 -4.45 -5.00
CA GLU A 83 -11.68 -5.76 -4.34
C GLU A 83 -10.43 -5.99 -3.46
N THR A 84 -9.44 -5.12 -3.59
CA THR A 84 -8.17 -5.22 -2.86
C THR A 84 -8.28 -4.49 -1.51
N PRO A 85 -8.09 -5.18 -0.37
CA PRO A 85 -8.09 -4.52 0.93
C PRO A 85 -6.92 -3.55 1.07
N ILE A 86 -7.19 -2.41 1.71
CA ILE A 86 -6.23 -1.33 1.91
C ILE A 86 -6.16 -0.95 3.39
N SER A 87 -4.96 -0.73 3.92
CA SER A 87 -4.81 -0.06 5.21
C SER A 87 -3.55 0.79 5.28
N SER A 88 -3.41 1.59 6.34
CA SER A 88 -2.14 2.23 6.67
C SER A 88 -1.83 2.11 8.16
N ILE A 89 -0.65 1.55 8.46
CA ILE A 89 -0.19 1.38 9.84
C ILE A 89 0.16 2.70 10.52
N LYS A 90 0.36 3.79 9.76
CA LYS A 90 0.61 5.14 10.31
C LYS A 90 -0.51 5.59 11.26
N SER A 91 -1.73 5.10 11.05
CA SER A 91 -2.86 5.32 11.94
C SER A 91 -2.65 4.81 13.37
N MET A 92 -1.78 3.81 13.57
CA MET A 92 -1.50 3.18 14.86
C MET A 92 -0.17 3.64 15.46
N ILE A 93 0.84 3.87 14.63
CA ILE A 93 2.22 4.17 15.10
C ILE A 93 2.68 5.59 14.80
N GLY A 94 1.86 6.39 14.14
CA GLY A 94 2.21 7.73 13.66
C GLY A 94 3.13 7.70 12.42
N HIS A 95 3.45 8.88 11.89
CA HIS A 95 4.36 9.01 10.76
C HIS A 95 5.81 9.10 11.24
N SER A 96 6.52 7.97 11.25
CA SER A 96 7.90 7.85 11.75
C SER A 96 8.98 8.42 10.80
N LEU A 97 8.59 9.25 9.83
CA LEU A 97 9.47 9.95 8.89
C LEU A 97 10.44 8.98 8.21
N GLY A 98 11.76 9.20 8.34
CA GLY A 98 12.78 8.41 7.67
C GLY A 98 12.80 6.91 8.03
N ALA A 99 12.12 6.50 9.10
CA ALA A 99 12.02 5.09 9.49
C ALA A 99 10.81 4.37 8.86
N ILE A 100 9.87 5.10 8.24
CA ILE A 100 8.55 4.53 7.94
C ILE A 100 8.61 3.37 6.95
N GLY A 101 9.42 3.46 5.90
CA GLY A 101 9.51 2.39 4.90
C GLY A 101 9.94 1.05 5.50
N SER A 102 10.88 1.06 6.47
CA SER A 102 11.32 -0.16 7.16
C SER A 102 10.22 -0.76 8.04
N LEU A 103 9.44 0.08 8.73
CA LEU A 103 8.34 -0.37 9.58
C LEU A 103 7.19 -0.93 8.75
N GLU A 104 6.90 -0.30 7.62
CA GLU A 104 5.86 -0.72 6.67
C GLU A 104 6.22 -2.04 6.00
N ILE A 105 7.46 -2.23 5.55
CA ILE A 105 7.92 -3.51 5.01
C ILE A 105 7.84 -4.61 6.07
N ALA A 106 8.24 -4.33 7.31
CA ALA A 106 8.14 -5.30 8.41
C ALA A 106 6.67 -5.67 8.69
N ALA A 107 5.76 -4.70 8.71
CA ALA A 107 4.34 -4.95 8.90
C ALA A 107 3.73 -5.76 7.76
N CYS A 108 4.09 -5.45 6.50
CA CYS A 108 3.65 -6.23 5.33
C CYS A 108 4.12 -7.69 5.42
N ALA A 109 5.40 -7.90 5.75
CA ALA A 109 5.96 -9.24 5.90
C ALA A 109 5.26 -10.05 7.00
N LEU A 110 4.95 -9.42 8.14
CA LEU A 110 4.19 -10.05 9.22
C LEU A 110 2.72 -10.29 8.86
N ALA A 111 2.10 -9.39 8.09
CA ALA A 111 0.73 -9.58 7.60
C ALA A 111 0.64 -10.80 6.67
N MET A 112 1.62 -10.98 5.78
CA MET A 112 1.74 -12.15 4.91
C MET A 112 1.96 -13.44 5.72
N GLU A 113 2.91 -13.44 6.66
CA GLU A 113 3.25 -14.59 7.50
C GLU A 113 2.06 -15.06 8.34
N HIS A 114 1.30 -14.12 8.92
CA HIS A 114 0.21 -14.44 9.84
C HIS A 114 -1.17 -14.50 9.18
N GLY A 115 -1.31 -14.08 7.92
CA GLY A 115 -2.60 -14.02 7.23
C GLY A 115 -3.58 -13.04 7.89
N VAL A 116 -3.07 -11.93 8.44
CA VAL A 116 -3.86 -10.90 9.12
C VAL A 116 -3.48 -9.53 8.58
N LEU A 117 -4.44 -8.85 7.97
CA LEU A 117 -4.28 -7.52 7.43
C LEU A 117 -4.58 -6.48 8.53
N PRO A 118 -3.67 -5.53 8.80
CA PRO A 118 -3.85 -4.56 9.87
C PRO A 118 -5.03 -3.61 9.59
N PRO A 119 -5.65 -3.04 10.63
CA PRO A 119 -6.66 -2.03 10.46
C PRO A 119 -6.04 -0.66 10.20
N THR A 120 -6.82 0.22 9.57
CA THR A 120 -6.65 1.66 9.69
C THR A 120 -7.34 2.12 10.98
N ALA A 121 -6.54 2.42 12.01
CA ALA A 121 -7.05 2.95 13.25
C ALA A 121 -7.70 4.33 13.03
N ASN A 122 -8.68 4.66 13.86
CA ASN A 122 -9.43 5.93 13.83
C ASN A 122 -10.34 6.16 12.61
N LEU A 123 -10.40 5.25 11.63
CA LEU A 123 -11.30 5.34 10.48
C LEU A 123 -12.75 5.03 10.90
N ARG A 124 -13.43 6.00 11.52
CA ARG A 124 -14.84 5.91 11.95
C ARG A 124 -15.81 6.55 10.97
N ASP A 125 -15.34 7.55 10.24
CA ASP A 125 -16.10 8.33 9.25
C ASP A 125 -15.27 8.34 7.96
N PRO A 126 -15.48 7.36 7.06
CA PRO A 126 -14.76 7.28 5.80
C PRO A 126 -15.11 8.46 4.88
N ASP A 127 -14.11 9.06 4.23
CA ASP A 127 -14.35 10.07 3.20
C ASP A 127 -15.07 9.40 2.01
N PRO A 128 -16.26 9.86 1.60
CA PRO A 128 -17.03 9.25 0.51
C PRO A 128 -16.34 9.33 -0.85
N GLU A 129 -15.30 10.17 -1.01
CA GLU A 129 -14.46 10.18 -2.20
C GLU A 129 -13.40 9.07 -2.22
N LEU A 130 -13.18 8.38 -1.09
CA LEU A 130 -12.27 7.25 -0.93
C LEU A 130 -13.07 5.94 -0.88
N ASP A 131 -13.59 5.56 -2.04
CA ASP A 131 -14.56 4.48 -2.28
C ASP A 131 -13.93 3.08 -2.48
N LEU A 132 -12.69 2.88 -2.02
CA LEU A 132 -12.02 1.57 -2.04
C LEU A 132 -12.20 0.83 -0.70
N ASP A 133 -11.79 -0.44 -0.65
CA ASP A 133 -11.93 -1.29 0.53
C ASP A 133 -10.88 -0.99 1.62
N TYR A 134 -11.01 0.15 2.28
CA TYR A 134 -10.17 0.51 3.43
C TYR A 134 -10.62 -0.26 4.68
N ILE A 135 -9.73 -1.08 5.26
CA ILE A 135 -10.00 -1.84 6.49
C ILE A 135 -10.14 -0.88 7.68
N PRO A 136 -11.34 -0.72 8.28
CA PRO A 136 -11.54 0.21 9.38
C PRO A 136 -11.49 -0.50 10.73
N LEU A 137 -10.80 0.09 11.70
CA LEU A 137 -10.89 -0.20 13.15
C LEU A 137 -10.45 -1.60 13.65
N THR A 138 -10.76 -2.67 12.92
CA THR A 138 -10.50 -4.07 13.29
C THR A 138 -9.73 -4.76 12.18
N ALA A 139 -8.69 -5.51 12.57
CA ALA A 139 -7.89 -6.28 11.63
C ALA A 139 -8.76 -7.29 10.87
N ARG A 140 -8.37 -7.61 9.63
CA ARG A 140 -9.07 -8.59 8.80
C ARG A 140 -8.22 -9.87 8.70
N GLU A 141 -8.79 -11.01 9.08
CA GLU A 141 -8.17 -12.31 8.81
C GLU A 141 -8.31 -12.61 7.30
N GLN A 142 -7.21 -12.45 6.57
CA GLN A 142 -7.14 -12.68 5.14
C GLN A 142 -5.69 -12.88 4.74
N ARG A 143 -5.42 -13.95 4.00
CA ARG A 143 -4.10 -14.21 3.44
C ARG A 143 -3.88 -13.35 2.19
N ALA A 144 -2.69 -12.75 2.09
CA ALA A 144 -2.22 -12.06 0.90
C ALA A 144 -0.85 -12.63 0.50
N ASP A 145 -0.76 -13.20 -0.70
CA ASP A 145 0.51 -13.72 -1.24
C ASP A 145 1.35 -12.64 -1.93
N VAL A 146 0.71 -11.55 -2.36
CA VAL A 146 1.36 -10.37 -2.93
C VAL A 146 0.83 -9.12 -2.22
N VAL A 147 1.75 -8.28 -1.75
CA VAL A 147 1.45 -7.01 -1.09
C VAL A 147 2.08 -5.87 -1.85
N LEU A 148 1.30 -4.84 -2.16
CA LEU A 148 1.80 -3.55 -2.63
C LEU A 148 2.00 -2.63 -1.43
N SER A 149 3.21 -2.12 -1.22
CA SER A 149 3.50 -1.08 -0.21
C SER A 149 3.91 0.21 -0.91
N VAL A 150 3.41 1.35 -0.41
CA VAL A 150 3.60 2.68 -1.01
C VAL A 150 4.06 3.68 0.04
#